data_AF-A0A7W6F0Z6-F1
#
_entry.id   AF-A0A7W6F0Z6-F1
#
_cell.length_a   1.000
_cell.length_b   1.000
_cell.length_c   1.000
_cell.angle_alpha   90.00
_cell.angle_beta   90.00
_cell.angle_gamma   90.00
#
_symmetry.space_group_name_H-M   'P 1'
#
loop_
_entity.id
_entity.type
_entity.pdbx_description
1 polymer ?
#
loop_
_entity_poly.entity_id
_entity_poly.type
_entity_poly.pdbx_seq_one_letter_code
_entity_poly.pdbx_strand_id
1 'polypeptide(L)'
;MTDIYRLLTRWWTAFALAASLVMLGAAHAFERFAGLAPCNLCLKQREVYWGAVAVAVVATAWTILSGSRRGTPRIAAFLLAAVFATGAVTAVFHMGGEYKWWSLPATCMGGGSIDLESLTALALGTGPAPRVAMCDSVAWSWLGLSMAGWNAVISLALAGFSLLAAKRPKDARAPRIEKA
;
A
#
# COMPACT_ATOMS: atom_id res chain seq x y z
N MET A 1 -21.26 -11.78 -16.74
CA MET A 1 -20.48 -11.22 -15.61
C MET A 1 -20.71 -12.12 -14.41
N THR A 2 -19.67 -12.78 -13.90
CA THR A 2 -19.76 -13.70 -12.75
C THR A 2 -20.16 -12.97 -11.46
N ASP A 3 -20.81 -13.67 -10.54
CA ASP A 3 -21.25 -13.10 -9.25
C ASP A 3 -20.09 -12.52 -8.43
N ILE A 4 -18.92 -13.15 -8.54
CA ILE A 4 -17.65 -12.71 -7.94
C ILE A 4 -17.28 -11.29 -8.39
N TYR A 5 -17.38 -10.99 -9.70
CA TYR A 5 -17.06 -9.67 -10.24
C TYR A 5 -18.02 -8.60 -9.68
N ARG A 6 -19.30 -8.92 -9.54
CA ARG A 6 -20.30 -8.00 -8.96
C ARG A 6 -20.01 -7.74 -7.48
N LEU A 7 -19.67 -8.77 -6.72
CA LEU A 7 -19.33 -8.64 -5.30
C LEU A 7 -18.07 -7.77 -5.12
N LEU A 8 -16.99 -8.11 -5.84
CA LEU A 8 -15.71 -7.38 -5.79
C LEU A 8 -15.88 -5.92 -6.16
N THR A 9 -16.51 -5.61 -7.29
CA THR A 9 -16.66 -4.21 -7.73
C THR A 9 -17.67 -3.42 -6.90
N ARG A 10 -18.65 -4.09 -6.27
CA ARG A 10 -19.60 -3.45 -5.34
C ARG A 10 -18.93 -3.07 -4.03
N TRP A 11 -18.10 -3.95 -3.47
CA TRP A 11 -17.44 -3.77 -2.18
C TRP A 11 -15.95 -3.46 -2.30
N TRP A 12 -15.51 -2.98 -3.46
CA TRP A 12 -14.09 -2.76 -3.76
C TRP A 12 -13.39 -1.90 -2.71
N THR A 13 -14.03 -0.82 -2.25
CA THR A 13 -13.45 0.04 -1.21
C THR A 13 -13.18 -0.69 0.11
N ALA A 14 -14.00 -1.67 0.49
CA ALA A 14 -13.75 -2.49 1.67
C ALA A 14 -12.59 -3.48 1.43
N PHE A 15 -12.50 -4.09 0.25
CA PHE A 15 -11.37 -4.94 -0.12
C PHE A 15 -10.05 -4.16 -0.18
N ALA A 16 -10.06 -2.97 -0.76
CA ALA A 16 -8.91 -2.07 -0.81
C ALA A 16 -8.47 -1.63 0.59
N LEU A 17 -9.42 -1.36 1.49
CA LEU A 17 -9.14 -1.08 2.90
C LEU A 17 -8.43 -2.27 3.56
N ALA A 18 -9.02 -3.46 3.47
CA ALA A 18 -8.46 -4.67 4.06
C ALA A 18 -7.05 -4.97 3.52
N ALA A 19 -6.86 -4.90 2.19
CA ALA A 19 -5.56 -5.09 1.56
C ALA A 19 -4.52 -4.08 2.05
N SER A 20 -4.89 -2.80 2.16
CA SER A 20 -3.98 -1.75 2.64
C SER A 20 -3.58 -1.97 4.09
N LEU A 21 -4.52 -2.38 4.95
CA LEU A 21 -4.24 -2.70 6.35
C LEU A 21 -3.37 -3.95 6.48
N VAL A 22 -3.58 -4.97 5.64
CA VAL A 22 -2.71 -6.16 5.60
C VAL A 22 -1.29 -5.78 5.17
N MET A 23 -1.13 -4.93 4.15
CA MET A 23 0.19 -4.47 3.70
C MET A 23 0.93 -3.66 4.78
N LEU A 24 0.23 -2.73 5.44
CA LEU A 24 0.79 -1.97 6.57
C LEU A 24 1.13 -2.88 7.75
N GLY A 25 0.23 -3.81 8.09
CA GLY A 25 0.46 -4.79 9.15
C GLY A 25 1.66 -5.68 8.88
N ALA A 26 1.80 -6.18 7.64
CA ALA A 26 2.97 -6.94 7.22
C ALA A 26 4.26 -6.11 7.33
N ALA A 27 4.26 -4.87 6.86
CA ALA A 27 5.42 -3.98 6.94
C ALA A 27 5.86 -3.71 8.39
N HIS A 28 4.91 -3.48 9.30
CA HIS A 28 5.20 -3.30 10.73
C HIS A 28 5.62 -4.62 11.40
N ALA A 29 5.08 -5.76 10.96
CA ALA A 29 5.48 -7.06 11.46
C ALA A 29 6.93 -7.40 11.06
N PHE A 30 7.34 -7.14 9.82
CA PHE A 30 8.73 -7.30 9.38
C PHE A 30 9.68 -6.39 10.17
N GLU A 31 9.27 -5.16 10.43
CA GLU A 31 10.07 -4.23 11.24
C GLU A 31 10.22 -4.73 12.70
N ARG A 32 9.11 -5.10 13.34
CA ARG A 32 9.11 -5.41 14.77
C ARG A 32 9.59 -6.82 15.09
N PHE A 33 9.21 -7.81 14.30
CA PHE A 33 9.46 -9.23 14.57
C PHE A 33 10.62 -9.80 13.77
N ALA A 34 10.84 -9.34 12.53
CA ALA A 34 11.99 -9.77 11.73
C ALA A 34 13.20 -8.84 11.88
N GLY A 35 13.07 -7.72 12.62
CA GLY A 35 14.16 -6.79 12.89
C GLY A 35 14.65 -6.04 11.64
N LEU A 36 13.83 -5.99 10.58
CA LEU A 36 14.14 -5.34 9.31
C LEU A 36 13.80 -3.86 9.41
N ALA A 37 14.80 -3.03 9.70
CA ALA A 37 14.64 -1.58 9.76
C ALA A 37 14.15 -1.04 8.39
N PRO A 38 13.15 -0.15 8.35
CA PRO A 38 12.67 0.41 7.10
C PRO A 38 13.66 1.44 6.55
N CYS A 39 13.92 1.39 5.25
CA CYS A 39 14.62 2.46 4.53
C CYS A 39 13.65 3.61 4.20
N ASN A 40 14.18 4.72 3.69
CA ASN A 40 13.39 5.90 3.31
C ASN A 40 12.30 5.55 2.27
N LEU A 41 12.62 4.75 1.24
CA LEU A 41 11.63 4.35 0.22
C LEU A 41 10.58 3.38 0.79
N CYS A 42 10.92 2.51 1.74
CA CYS A 42 9.93 1.68 2.45
C CYS A 42 8.89 2.57 3.17
N LEU A 43 9.34 3.64 3.84
CA LEU A 43 8.44 4.56 4.52
C LEU A 43 7.53 5.29 3.53
N LYS A 44 8.06 5.76 2.40
CA LYS A 44 7.26 6.38 1.33
C LYS A 44 6.23 5.42 0.74
N GLN A 45 6.56 4.14 0.61
CA GLN A 45 5.60 3.14 0.17
C GLN A 45 4.49 2.90 1.22
N ARG A 46 4.78 3.00 2.52
CA ARG A 46 3.74 2.95 3.57
C ARG A 46 2.80 4.14 3.52
N GLU A 47 3.30 5.35 3.23
CA GLU A 47 2.46 6.55 3.07
C GLU A 47 1.38 6.37 1.99
N VAL A 48 1.70 5.66 0.90
CA VAL A 48 0.71 5.31 -0.14
C VAL A 48 -0.44 4.49 0.44
N TYR A 49 -0.14 3.47 1.24
CA TYR A 49 -1.18 2.64 1.87
C TYR A 49 -1.97 3.41 2.93
N TRP A 50 -1.37 4.33 3.68
CA TRP A 50 -2.11 5.22 4.57
C TRP A 50 -3.06 6.14 3.80
N GLY A 51 -2.62 6.68 2.66
CA GLY A 51 -3.49 7.43 1.75
C GLY A 51 -4.66 6.58 1.23
N ALA A 52 -4.40 5.33 0.85
CA ALA A 52 -5.43 4.39 0.43
C ALA A 52 -6.41 4.07 1.56
N VAL A 53 -5.94 3.86 2.79
CA VAL A 53 -6.77 3.67 3.99
C VAL A 53 -7.70 4.86 4.19
N ALA A 54 -7.20 6.10 4.13
CA ALA A 54 -8.02 7.29 4.30
C ALA A 54 -9.18 7.36 3.29
N VAL A 55 -8.88 7.16 2.00
CA VAL A 55 -9.90 7.13 0.93
C VAL A 55 -10.88 5.97 1.13
N ALA A 56 -10.36 4.78 1.42
CA ALA A 56 -11.15 3.57 1.52
C ALA A 56 -12.07 3.55 2.74
N VAL A 57 -11.64 4.07 3.90
CA VAL A 57 -12.47 4.20 5.11
C VAL A 57 -13.66 5.11 4.83
N VAL A 58 -13.41 6.32 4.31
CA VAL A 58 -14.48 7.29 4.04
C VAL A 58 -15.48 6.73 3.02
N ALA A 59 -14.99 6.14 1.93
CA ALA A 59 -15.85 5.57 0.90
C ALA A 59 -16.63 4.33 1.35
N THR A 60 -16.02 3.50 2.20
CA THR A 60 -16.67 2.31 2.77
C THR A 60 -17.75 2.73 3.76
N ALA A 61 -17.45 3.65 4.68
CA ALA A 61 -18.41 4.21 5.62
C ALA A 61 -19.61 4.83 4.89
N TRP A 62 -19.37 5.62 3.85
CA TRP A 62 -20.44 6.16 3.00
C TRP A 62 -21.30 5.07 2.35
N THR A 63 -20.68 3.99 1.87
CA THR A 63 -21.40 2.86 1.25
C THR A 63 -22.32 2.17 2.25
N ILE A 64 -21.84 1.96 3.49
CA ILE A 64 -22.61 1.34 4.58
C ILE A 64 -23.77 2.27 5.00
N LEU A 65 -23.49 3.54 5.28
CA LEU A 65 -24.48 4.53 5.73
C LEU A 65 -25.56 4.84 4.68
N SER A 66 -25.24 4.73 3.39
CA SER A 66 -26.21 4.92 2.29
C SER A 66 -27.05 3.66 1.99
N GLY A 67 -27.02 2.66 2.86
CA GLY A 67 -27.79 1.41 2.73
C GLY A 67 -27.31 0.50 1.60
N SER A 68 -26.04 0.62 1.19
CA SER A 68 -25.39 -0.23 0.17
C SER A 68 -26.08 -0.30 -1.20
N ARG A 69 -27.05 0.59 -1.49
CA ARG A 69 -27.86 0.55 -2.73
C ARG A 69 -27.06 0.93 -3.97
N ARG A 70 -26.08 1.83 -3.81
CA ARG A 70 -25.24 2.35 -4.90
C ARG A 70 -23.89 1.64 -5.03
N GLY A 71 -23.50 0.80 -4.06
CA GLY A 71 -22.17 0.18 -3.98
C GLY A 71 -21.02 1.20 -3.93
N THR A 72 -19.79 0.73 -4.14
CA THR A 72 -18.57 1.55 -4.15
C THR A 72 -18.69 2.84 -4.99
N PRO A 73 -18.42 4.03 -4.44
CA PRO A 73 -18.39 5.28 -5.20
C PRO A 73 -17.33 5.24 -6.32
N ARG A 74 -17.70 5.60 -7.55
CA ARG A 74 -16.76 5.58 -8.69
C ARG A 74 -15.57 6.52 -8.49
N ILE A 75 -15.82 7.69 -7.92
CA ILE A 75 -14.76 8.68 -7.62
C ILE A 75 -13.75 8.07 -6.65
N ALA A 76 -14.22 7.41 -5.58
CA ALA A 76 -13.33 6.74 -4.63
C ALA A 76 -12.53 5.60 -5.29
N ALA A 77 -13.15 4.80 -6.16
CA ALA A 77 -12.44 3.76 -6.90
C ALA A 77 -11.36 4.33 -7.85
N PHE A 78 -11.64 5.47 -8.49
CA PHE A 78 -10.64 6.15 -9.33
C PHE A 78 -9.50 6.76 -8.51
N LEU A 79 -9.81 7.36 -7.36
CA LEU A 79 -8.80 7.86 -6.42
C LEU A 79 -7.91 6.73 -5.91
N LEU A 80 -8.50 5.59 -5.52
CA LEU A 80 -7.74 4.40 -5.13
C LEU A 80 -6.85 3.89 -6.26
N ALA A 81 -7.35 3.90 -7.50
CA ALA A 81 -6.53 3.53 -8.66
C ALA A 81 -5.31 4.43 -8.82
N ALA A 82 -5.48 5.75 -8.69
CA ALA A 82 -4.38 6.70 -8.74
C ALA A 82 -3.37 6.47 -7.60
N VAL A 83 -3.85 6.31 -6.36
CA VAL A 83 -3.00 6.06 -5.18
C VAL A 83 -2.18 4.78 -5.35
N PHE A 84 -2.82 3.66 -5.71
CA PHE A 84 -2.10 2.39 -5.91
C PHE A 84 -1.19 2.40 -7.14
N ALA A 85 -1.52 3.16 -8.20
CA ALA A 85 -0.63 3.36 -9.33
C ALA A 85 0.64 4.12 -8.91
N THR A 86 0.51 5.16 -8.07
CA THR A 86 1.66 5.83 -7.45
C THR A 86 2.49 4.83 -6.64
N GLY A 87 1.84 4.00 -5.82
CA GLY A 87 2.51 2.92 -5.08
C GLY A 87 3.30 1.96 -5.98
N ALA A 88 2.70 1.51 -7.09
CA ALA A 88 3.35 0.63 -8.04
C ALA A 88 4.58 1.29 -8.67
N VAL A 89 4.48 2.55 -9.10
CA VAL A 89 5.61 3.31 -9.67
C VAL A 89 6.73 3.47 -8.65
N THR A 90 6.41 3.87 -7.41
CA THR A 90 7.40 4.02 -6.34
C THR A 90 8.05 2.68 -5.96
N ALA A 91 7.28 1.59 -5.98
CA ALA A 91 7.79 0.26 -5.70
C ALA A 91 8.70 -0.28 -6.80
N VAL A 92 8.35 -0.08 -8.08
CA VAL A 92 9.23 -0.38 -9.21
C VAL A 92 10.51 0.45 -9.13
N PHE A 93 10.41 1.75 -8.80
CA PHE A 93 11.56 2.63 -8.63
C PHE A 93 12.52 2.12 -7.55
N HIS A 94 11.98 1.66 -6.42
CA HIS A 94 12.76 1.08 -5.33
C HIS A 94 13.41 -0.24 -5.74
N MET A 95 12.63 -1.17 -6.30
CA MET A 95 13.11 -2.48 -6.75
C MET A 95 14.22 -2.35 -7.81
N GLY A 96 14.10 -1.44 -8.78
CA GLY A 96 15.17 -1.26 -9.75
C GLY A 96 16.44 -0.63 -9.17
N GLY A 97 16.33 0.14 -8.09
CA GLY A 97 17.49 0.56 -7.30
C GLY A 97 18.18 -0.60 -6.58
N GLU A 98 17.40 -1.51 -6.00
CA GLU A 98 17.91 -2.75 -5.40
C GLU A 98 18.60 -3.65 -6.45
N TYR A 99 18.01 -3.76 -7.64
CA TYR A 99 18.53 -4.58 -8.74
C TYR A 99 19.57 -3.88 -9.62
N LYS A 100 19.99 -2.67 -9.21
CA LYS A 100 21.02 -1.86 -9.89
C LYS A 100 20.67 -1.53 -11.36
N TRP A 101 19.38 -1.42 -11.68
CA TRP A 101 18.91 -0.90 -12.97
C TRP A 101 19.20 0.60 -13.11
N TRP A 102 19.22 1.33 -12.00
CA TRP A 102 19.60 2.74 -11.90
C TRP A 102 20.19 3.06 -10.53
N SER A 103 20.88 4.19 -10.44
CA SER A 103 21.29 4.76 -9.16
C SER A 103 20.11 5.41 -8.45
N LEU A 104 20.03 5.22 -7.14
CA LEU A 104 19.07 5.94 -6.31
C LEU A 104 19.63 7.33 -5.91
N PRO A 105 18.77 8.33 -5.66
CA PRO A 105 19.20 9.64 -5.21
C PRO A 105 19.97 9.57 -3.88
N ALA A 106 20.78 10.59 -3.59
CA ALA A 106 21.55 10.65 -2.34
C ALA A 106 20.68 10.59 -1.06
N THR A 107 19.42 10.98 -1.15
CA THR A 107 18.43 10.84 -0.06
C THR A 107 18.10 9.38 0.29
N CYS A 108 18.56 8.42 -0.51
CA CYS A 108 18.47 6.98 -0.23
C CYS A 108 19.74 6.41 0.42
N MET A 109 20.82 7.20 0.50
CA MET A 109 22.11 6.85 1.11
C MET A 109 22.24 7.37 2.56
N GLY A 110 21.29 8.19 3.02
CA GLY A 110 21.19 8.69 4.39
C GLY A 110 20.10 7.96 5.16
N GLY A 111 20.45 7.39 6.32
CA GLY A 111 19.53 6.69 7.19
C GLY A 111 18.39 7.56 7.70
N GLY A 112 17.27 6.91 8.02
CA GLY A 112 16.05 7.55 8.51
C GLY A 112 16.26 8.45 9.72
N SER A 113 15.19 9.12 10.15
CA SER A 113 15.20 10.05 11.28
C SER A 113 15.97 9.46 12.47
N ILE A 114 17.14 10.01 12.75
CA ILE A 114 17.89 9.69 13.95
C ILE A 114 17.35 10.63 15.02
N ASP A 115 16.72 10.08 16.04
CA ASP A 115 16.29 10.87 17.19
C ASP A 115 17.52 11.27 18.03
N LEU A 116 17.45 12.43 18.68
CA LEU A 116 18.54 12.97 19.48
C LEU A 116 18.93 12.03 20.61
N GLU A 117 17.98 11.33 21.25
CA GLU A 117 18.25 10.34 22.30
C GLU A 117 19.12 9.18 21.78
N SER A 118 18.80 8.64 20.59
CA SER A 118 19.63 7.62 19.94
C SER A 118 21.03 8.10 19.54
N LEU A 119 21.18 9.37 19.11
CA LEU A 119 22.50 9.98 18.88
C LEU A 119 23.28 10.15 20.18
N THR A 120 22.60 10.56 21.25
CA THR A 120 23.22 10.80 22.56
C THR A 120 23.70 9.48 23.16
N ALA A 121 22.89 8.43 23.08
CA ALA A 121 23.25 7.09 23.52
C ALA A 121 24.41 6.50 22.70
N LEU A 122 24.47 6.78 21.38
CA LEU A 122 25.60 6.39 20.54
C LEU A 122 26.88 7.16 20.92
N ALA A 123 26.79 8.48 21.12
CA ALA A 123 27.91 9.34 21.48
C ALA A 123 28.51 8.98 22.86
N LEU A 124 27.66 8.55 23.79
CA LEU A 124 28.06 8.09 25.12
C LEU A 124 28.47 6.61 25.17
N GLY A 125 28.35 5.87 24.05
CA GLY A 125 28.64 4.43 23.99
C GLY A 125 27.66 3.58 24.80
N THR A 126 26.51 4.13 25.17
CA THR A 126 25.48 3.47 26.00
C THR A 126 24.33 2.87 25.18
N GLY A 127 24.27 3.16 23.87
CA GLY A 127 23.21 2.71 22.97
C GLY A 127 23.73 1.85 21.81
N PRO A 128 22.89 0.96 21.24
CA PRO A 128 23.22 0.23 20.03
C PRO A 128 23.34 1.20 18.84
N ALA A 129 24.28 0.91 17.93
CA ALA A 129 24.42 1.69 16.71
C ALA A 129 23.10 1.72 15.91
N PRO A 130 22.63 2.89 15.43
CA PRO A 130 21.41 2.99 14.66
C PRO A 130 21.53 2.13 13.40
N ARG A 131 20.58 1.21 13.20
CA ARG A 131 20.53 0.36 12.01
C ARG A 131 20.01 1.18 10.84
N VAL A 132 20.94 1.81 10.14
CA VAL A 132 20.64 2.55 8.91
C VAL A 132 20.39 1.57 7.78
N ALA A 133 19.14 1.43 7.36
CA ALA A 133 18.76 0.63 6.20
C ALA A 133 18.88 1.44 4.91
N MET A 134 19.65 0.94 3.93
CA MET A 134 19.84 1.58 2.63
C MET A 134 18.77 1.12 1.65
N CYS A 135 18.24 2.05 0.85
CA CYS A 135 17.17 1.73 -0.12
C CYS A 135 17.65 0.89 -1.30
N ASP A 136 18.95 0.81 -1.57
CA ASP A 136 19.50 0.07 -2.71
C ASP A 136 19.95 -1.35 -2.34
N SER A 137 19.63 -1.79 -1.12
CA SER A 137 20.00 -3.09 -0.58
C SER A 137 18.76 -3.95 -0.35
N VAL A 138 18.79 -5.19 -0.86
CA VAL A 138 17.70 -6.15 -0.64
C VAL A 138 17.78 -6.69 0.78
N ALA A 139 16.92 -6.16 1.66
CA ALA A 139 16.85 -6.61 3.05
C ALA A 139 16.17 -7.99 3.21
N TRP A 140 15.25 -8.31 2.29
CA TRP A 140 14.52 -9.57 2.26
C TRP A 140 14.01 -9.86 0.85
N SER A 141 14.00 -11.14 0.49
CA SER A 141 13.46 -11.62 -0.78
C SER A 141 12.72 -12.94 -0.62
N TRP A 142 11.74 -13.17 -1.51
CA TRP A 142 10.98 -14.42 -1.60
C TRP A 142 10.54 -14.66 -3.03
N LEU A 143 10.66 -15.91 -3.50
CA LEU A 143 10.42 -16.33 -4.89
C LEU A 143 11.13 -15.44 -5.94
N GLY A 144 12.35 -14.98 -5.63
CA GLY A 144 13.15 -14.16 -6.54
C GLY A 144 12.75 -12.69 -6.60
N LEU A 145 11.78 -12.24 -5.79
CA LEU A 145 11.42 -10.84 -5.66
C LEU A 145 11.81 -10.29 -4.30
N SER A 146 12.38 -9.08 -4.28
CA SER A 146 12.58 -8.32 -3.06
C SER A 146 11.23 -7.91 -2.43
N MET A 147 11.26 -7.39 -1.20
CA MET A 147 10.08 -6.79 -0.57
C MET A 147 9.49 -5.66 -1.42
N ALA A 148 10.34 -4.82 -2.05
CA ALA A 148 9.89 -3.78 -2.97
C ALA A 148 9.28 -4.38 -4.25
N GLY A 149 9.83 -5.47 -4.78
CA GLY A 149 9.29 -6.19 -5.93
C GLY A 149 7.89 -6.77 -5.66
N TRP A 150 7.69 -7.41 -4.51
CA TRP A 150 6.36 -7.85 -4.09
C TRP A 150 5.38 -6.69 -3.93
N ASN A 151 5.83 -5.57 -3.36
CA ASN A 151 5.01 -4.39 -3.24
C ASN A 151 4.59 -3.81 -4.61
N ALA A 152 5.48 -3.86 -5.61
CA ALA A 152 5.18 -3.43 -6.97
C ALA A 152 4.07 -4.28 -7.60
N VAL A 153 4.16 -5.61 -7.48
CA VAL A 153 3.14 -6.55 -7.99
C VAL A 153 1.79 -6.30 -7.32
N ILE A 154 1.78 -6.21 -5.98
CA ILE A 154 0.53 -6.03 -5.22
C ILE A 154 -0.10 -4.67 -5.53
N SER A 155 0.69 -3.59 -5.52
CA SER A 155 0.20 -2.25 -5.84
C SER A 155 -0.37 -2.16 -7.26
N LEU A 156 0.29 -2.80 -8.25
CA LEU A 156 -0.20 -2.84 -9.62
C LEU A 156 -1.54 -3.59 -9.73
N ALA A 157 -1.67 -4.74 -9.05
CA ALA A 157 -2.91 -5.49 -9.00
C ALA A 157 -4.05 -4.66 -8.37
N LEU A 158 -3.80 -4.01 -7.23
CA LEU A 158 -4.77 -3.15 -6.56
C LEU A 158 -5.18 -1.95 -7.43
N ALA A 159 -4.24 -1.35 -8.17
CA ALA A 159 -4.55 -0.30 -9.13
C ALA A 159 -5.47 -0.80 -10.25
N GLY A 160 -5.16 -1.98 -10.82
CA GLY A 160 -5.97 -2.61 -11.85
C GLY A 160 -7.41 -2.91 -11.40
N PHE A 161 -7.57 -3.53 -10.24
CA PHE A 161 -8.90 -3.80 -9.68
C PHE A 161 -9.66 -2.51 -9.32
N SER A 162 -8.96 -1.46 -8.88
CA SER A 162 -9.56 -0.15 -8.63
C SER A 162 -10.10 0.48 -9.92
N LEU A 163 -9.37 0.38 -11.02
CA LEU A 163 -9.84 0.84 -12.33
C LEU A 163 -11.03 0.02 -12.83
N LEU A 164 -11.02 -1.30 -12.64
CA LEU A 164 -12.15 -2.17 -12.98
C LEU A 164 -13.41 -1.79 -12.19
N ALA A 165 -13.26 -1.52 -10.89
CA ALA A 165 -14.36 -1.05 -10.05
C ALA A 165 -14.86 0.35 -10.46
N ALA A 166 -13.96 1.25 -10.86
CA ALA A 166 -14.32 2.59 -11.33
C ALA A 166 -15.10 2.55 -12.66
N LYS A 167 -14.70 1.66 -13.58
CA LYS A 167 -15.30 1.51 -14.92
C LYS A 167 -16.54 0.61 -14.96
N ARG A 168 -17.02 0.11 -13.81
CA ARG A 168 -18.20 -0.77 -13.76
C ARG A 168 -19.44 -0.08 -14.40
N PRO A 169 -20.23 -0.78 -15.25
CA PRO A 169 -21.46 -0.24 -15.85
C PRO A 169 -22.46 0.29 -14.82
N LYS A 170 -23.28 1.29 -15.20
CA LYS A 170 -24.30 1.90 -14.29
C LYS A 170 -25.42 0.92 -13.88
N ASP A 171 -25.49 -0.23 -14.56
CA ASP A 171 -26.61 -1.17 -14.50
C ASP A 171 -26.39 -2.30 -13.48
N ALA A 172 -25.25 -2.30 -12.78
CA ALA A 172 -24.99 -3.18 -11.64
C ALA A 172 -25.66 -2.67 -10.33
N ARG A 173 -26.78 -1.95 -10.41
CA ARG A 173 -27.64 -1.68 -9.24
C ARG A 173 -28.36 -2.98 -8.89
N ALA A 174 -28.53 -3.23 -7.59
CA ALA A 174 -29.16 -4.46 -7.11
C ALA A 174 -30.49 -4.73 -7.84
N PRO A 175 -30.82 -6.01 -8.15
CA PRO A 175 -32.19 -6.33 -8.56
C PRO A 175 -33.13 -5.77 -7.48
N ARG A 176 -34.16 -5.05 -7.91
CA ARG A 176 -35.26 -4.65 -7.03
C ARG A 176 -35.81 -5.98 -6.49
N ILE A 177 -35.60 -6.26 -5.20
CA ILE A 177 -36.36 -7.33 -4.56
C ILE A 177 -37.76 -6.77 -4.50
N GLU A 178 -38.56 -7.13 -5.49
CA GLU A 178 -39.99 -6.90 -5.54
C GLU A 178 -40.53 -7.65 -4.32
N LYS A 179 -40.93 -6.89 -3.30
CA LYS A 179 -41.66 -7.46 -2.17
C LYS A 179 -43.00 -7.89 -2.76
N ALA A 180 -43.22 -9.20 -2.86
CA ALA A 180 -44.53 -9.79 -3.08
C ALA A 180 -45.48 -9.43 -1.92
#